data_AF-A0A7W1R161-F1
#
_entry.id   AF-A0A7W1R161-F1
#
_cell.length_a   1.000
_cell.length_b   1.000
_cell.length_c   1.000
_cell.angle_alpha   90.00
_cell.angle_beta   90.00
_cell.angle_gamma   90.00
#
_symmetry.space_group_name_H-M   'P 1'
#
loop_
_entity.id
_entity.type
_entity.pdbx_description
1 polymer ?
#
loop_
_entity_poly.entity_id
_entity_poly.type
_entity_poly.pdbx_seq_one_letter_code
_entity_poly.pdbx_strand_id
1 'polypeptide(L)'
;YGTDPKRRIVAATGPQLNWRTPETTYALDPYAPTGSVRTVSGSNQSGFDVTVSRKIYERGKLLRNDSFTSAYIAVGPTQIYGPGSSIPGPYFVLPRI
;
A
#
# COMPACT_ATOMS: atom_id res chain seq x y z
N TYR A 1 -13.38 -7.84 -10.06
CA TYR A 1 -13.21 -7.37 -11.45
C TYR A 1 -14.26 -8.04 -12.31
N GLY A 2 -15.47 -7.46 -12.40
CA GLY A 2 -16.57 -8.03 -13.19
C GLY A 2 -16.55 -7.45 -14.60
N THR A 3 -16.42 -8.30 -15.62
CA THR A 3 -16.80 -7.92 -16.99
C THR A 3 -18.32 -7.85 -17.03
N ASP A 4 -18.89 -6.64 -17.01
CA ASP A 4 -20.22 -6.46 -17.59
C ASP A 4 -20.14 -7.04 -19.01
N PRO A 5 -20.97 -8.04 -19.38
CA PRO A 5 -20.88 -8.70 -20.68
C PRO A 5 -21.02 -7.73 -21.87
N LYS A 6 -21.49 -6.50 -21.64
CA LYS A 6 -21.58 -5.44 -22.66
C LYS A 6 -20.34 -4.56 -22.76
N ARG A 7 -19.46 -4.56 -21.74
CA ARG A 7 -18.27 -3.70 -21.67
C ARG A 7 -16.98 -4.51 -21.55
N ARG A 8 -16.13 -4.37 -22.55
CA ARG A 8 -14.79 -4.97 -22.55
C ARG A 8 -13.76 -3.94 -22.13
N ILE A 9 -12.97 -4.27 -21.12
CA ILE A 9 -11.86 -3.43 -20.65
C ILE A 9 -10.55 -4.10 -21.07
N VAL A 10 -9.68 -3.34 -21.74
CA VAL A 10 -8.30 -3.73 -22.02
C VAL A 10 -7.40 -2.81 -21.22
N ALA A 11 -6.60 -3.37 -20.32
CA ALA A 11 -5.66 -2.64 -19.50
C ALA A 11 -4.23 -3.11 -19.79
N ALA A 12 -3.29 -2.18 -19.78
CA ALA A 12 -1.87 -2.43 -19.85
C ALA A 12 -1.15 -1.56 -18.82
N THR A 13 -0.03 -2.05 -18.31
CA THR A 13 0.83 -1.32 -17.38
C THR A 13 2.12 -0.91 -18.06
N GLY A 14 2.59 0.30 -17.76
CA GLY A 14 3.94 0.74 -18.07
C GLY A 14 4.99 0.09 -17.15
N PRO A 15 6.27 0.50 -17.29
CA PRO A 15 7.33 0.06 -16.41
C PRO A 15 7.11 0.52 -14.96
N GLN A 16 7.76 -0.17 -14.03
CA GLN A 16 7.83 0.22 -12.62
C GLN A 16 8.82 1.37 -12.47
N LEU A 17 8.36 2.49 -11.94
CA LEU A 17 9.14 3.72 -11.74
C LEU A 17 9.03 4.21 -10.29
N ASN A 18 9.83 5.22 -9.92
CA ASN A 18 9.78 5.86 -8.59
C ASN A 18 9.83 4.85 -7.44
N TRP A 19 10.83 3.96 -7.46
CA TRP A 19 11.02 2.95 -6.44
C TRP A 19 11.19 3.58 -5.06
N ARG A 20 10.54 2.98 -4.06
CA ARG A 20 10.56 3.40 -2.66
C ARG A 20 10.94 2.20 -1.79
N THR A 21 11.99 2.39 -1.01
CA THR A 21 12.47 1.36 -0.09
C THR A 21 11.51 1.21 1.09
N PRO A 22 11.26 -0.01 1.58
CA PRO A 22 10.53 -0.23 2.82
C PRO A 22 11.22 0.45 4.01
N GLU A 23 10.46 1.18 4.81
CA GLU A 23 10.95 1.83 6.02
C GLU A 23 10.34 1.21 7.28
N THR A 24 11.07 1.30 8.40
CA THR A 24 10.51 0.90 9.69
C THR A 24 9.49 1.94 10.14
N THR A 25 8.30 1.46 10.45
CA THR A 25 7.24 2.28 11.08
C THR A 25 7.17 2.01 12.57
N TYR A 26 6.62 2.96 13.32
CA TYR A 26 6.50 2.85 14.78
C TYR A 26 5.04 2.88 15.21
N ALA A 27 4.70 2.06 16.19
CA ALA A 27 3.38 2.08 16.82
C ALA A 27 3.51 2.02 18.34
N LEU A 28 2.55 2.63 19.03
CA LEU A 28 2.32 2.46 20.47
C LEU A 28 1.15 1.49 20.67
N ASP A 29 1.38 0.47 21.48
CA ASP A 29 0.34 -0.42 22.01
C ASP A 29 0.11 -0.07 23.49
N PRO A 30 -0.96 0.68 23.84
CA PRO A 30 -1.22 1.07 25.23
C PRO A 30 -1.50 -0.10 26.17
N TYR A 31 -1.75 -1.30 25.62
CA TYR A 31 -2.14 -2.50 26.36
C TYR A 31 -0.99 -3.52 26.46
N ALA A 32 0.12 -3.29 25.76
CA ALA A 32 1.32 -4.10 25.89
C ALA A 32 2.02 -3.86 27.24
N PRO A 33 2.86 -4.81 27.71
CA PRO A 33 3.65 -4.61 28.92
C PRO A 33 4.49 -3.33 28.85
N THR A 34 4.57 -2.61 29.97
CA THR A 34 5.40 -1.41 30.09
C THR A 34 6.85 -1.70 29.73
N GLY A 35 7.47 -0.82 28.93
CA GLY A 35 8.85 -0.97 28.49
C GLY A 35 9.07 -2.02 27.39
N SER A 36 8.02 -2.71 26.93
CA SER A 36 8.15 -3.73 25.89
C SER A 36 8.40 -3.12 24.51
N VAL A 37 9.11 -3.89 23.67
CA VAL A 37 9.31 -3.61 22.24
C VAL A 37 9.19 -4.92 21.49
N ARG A 38 8.41 -4.93 20.41
CA ARG A 38 8.32 -6.08 19.49
C ARG A 38 8.28 -5.62 18.05
N THR A 39 8.77 -6.45 17.15
CA THR A 39 8.72 -6.18 15.71
C THR A 39 7.69 -7.07 15.04
N VAL A 40 6.82 -6.46 14.23
CA VAL A 40 5.98 -7.17 13.27
C VAL A 40 6.61 -7.02 11.90
N SER A 41 6.96 -8.15 11.29
CA SER A 41 7.55 -8.16 9.95
C SER A 41 6.57 -7.64 8.90
N GLY A 42 7.05 -6.76 8.03
CA GLY A 42 6.38 -6.45 6.77
C GLY A 42 6.70 -7.47 5.69
N SER A 43 6.12 -7.32 4.50
CA SER A 43 6.47 -8.14 3.34
C SER A 43 7.84 -7.80 2.75
N ASN A 44 8.48 -6.70 3.20
CA ASN A 44 9.71 -6.14 2.66
C ASN A 44 9.64 -5.83 1.16
N GLN A 45 8.43 -5.63 0.63
CA GLN A 45 8.20 -5.27 -0.76
C GLN A 45 8.40 -3.76 -0.94
N SER A 46 9.26 -3.40 -1.89
CA SER A 46 9.43 -2.01 -2.32
C SER A 46 8.15 -1.46 -2.95
N GLY A 47 7.87 -0.20 -2.67
CA GLY A 47 6.85 0.56 -3.38
C GLY A 47 7.37 1.01 -4.74
N PHE A 48 6.47 1.24 -5.67
CA PHE A 48 6.76 1.79 -7.00
C PHE A 48 5.47 2.34 -7.61
N ASP A 49 5.62 3.14 -8.65
CA ASP A 49 4.51 3.63 -9.45
C ASP A 49 4.45 2.89 -10.79
N VAL A 50 3.24 2.64 -11.26
CA VAL A 50 2.99 2.22 -12.65
C VAL A 50 1.94 3.10 -13.27
N THR A 51 2.14 3.45 -14.54
CA THR A 51 1.05 4.03 -15.34
C THR A 51 0.18 2.90 -15.85
N VAL A 52 -1.11 2.92 -15.50
CA VAL A 52 -2.11 2.01 -16.05
C VAL A 52 -2.81 2.73 -17.19
N SER A 53 -2.75 2.16 -18.39
CA SER A 53 -3.54 2.61 -19.53
C SER A 53 -4.73 1.69 -19.73
N ARG A 54 -5.92 2.28 -19.88
CA ARG A 54 -7.18 1.56 -19.97
C ARG A 54 -7.99 2.01 -21.17
N LYS A 55 -8.40 1.05 -21.99
CA LYS A 55 -9.36 1.23 -23.07
C LYS A 55 -10.66 0.52 -22.72
N ILE A 56 -11.78 1.23 -22.79
CA ILE A 56 -13.11 0.71 -22.50
C ILE A 56 -13.89 0.66 -23.81
N TYR A 57 -14.40 -0.53 -24.15
CA TYR A 57 -15.19 -0.77 -25.34
C TYR A 57 -16.60 -1.20 -24.96
N GLU A 58 -17.58 -0.79 -25.77
CA GLU A 58 -18.94 -1.31 -25.72
C GLU A 58 -19.35 -1.71 -27.14
N ARG A 59 -19.74 -2.97 -27.32
CA ARG A 59 -20.08 -3.55 -28.65
C ARG A 59 -19.01 -3.25 -29.73
N GLY A 60 -17.73 -3.33 -29.36
CA GLY A 60 -16.60 -3.08 -30.26
C GLY A 60 -16.23 -1.60 -30.46
N LYS A 61 -17.08 -0.64 -30.09
CA LYS A 61 -16.77 0.80 -30.14
C LYS A 61 -15.95 1.21 -28.93
N LEU A 62 -14.84 1.93 -29.15
CA LEU A 62 -14.08 2.56 -28.07
C LEU A 62 -14.91 3.70 -27.46
N LEU A 63 -15.24 3.57 -26.18
CA LEU A 63 -15.97 4.61 -25.44
C LEU A 63 -15.02 5.54 -24.70
N ARG A 64 -13.93 5.00 -24.15
CA ARG A 64 -12.99 5.76 -23.34
C ARG A 64 -11.58 5.20 -23.47
N ASN A 65 -10.61 6.11 -23.46
CA ASN A 65 -9.20 5.82 -23.37
C ASN A 65 -8.60 6.76 -22.32
N ASP A 66 -8.08 6.20 -21.24
CA ASP A 66 -7.48 6.96 -20.15
C ASP A 66 -6.21 6.30 -19.63
N SER A 67 -5.40 7.11 -18.96
CA SER A 67 -4.23 6.67 -18.22
C SER A 67 -4.22 7.32 -16.85
N PHE A 68 -3.83 6.56 -15.83
CA PHE A 68 -3.67 7.04 -14.48
C PHE A 68 -2.49 6.34 -13.80
N THR A 69 -1.87 7.01 -12.84
CA THR A 69 -0.81 6.42 -12.03
C THR A 69 -1.43 5.58 -10.91
N SER A 70 -0.94 4.37 -10.76
CA SER A 70 -1.20 3.51 -9.60
C SER A 70 0.05 3.45 -8.74
N ALA A 71 -0.04 3.92 -7.51
CA ALA A 71 1.06 3.92 -6.54
C ALA A 71 0.97 2.70 -5.63
N TYR A 72 1.97 1.83 -5.68
CA TYR A 72 2.16 0.74 -4.74
C TYR A 72 3.00 1.26 -3.57
N ILE A 73 2.52 1.02 -2.34
CA ILE A 73 3.20 1.43 -1.11
C ILE A 73 4.31 0.45 -0.76
N ALA A 74 5.42 0.97 -0.25
CA ALA A 74 6.46 0.12 0.32
C ALA A 74 5.99 -0.43 1.67
N VAL A 75 6.26 -1.71 1.94
CA VAL A 75 5.78 -2.38 3.16
C VAL A 75 6.97 -2.84 3.99
N GLY A 76 7.40 -1.98 4.90
CA GLY A 76 8.46 -2.28 5.86
C GLY A 76 7.93 -2.87 7.16
N PRO A 77 8.82 -3.22 8.11
CA PRO A 77 8.42 -3.69 9.42
C PRO A 77 7.77 -2.58 10.26
N THR A 78 7.03 -2.99 11.27
CA THR A 78 6.53 -2.10 12.32
C THR A 78 7.13 -2.49 13.66
N GLN A 79 7.84 -1.58 14.31
CA GLN A 79 8.23 -1.73 15.71
C GLN A 79 7.12 -1.18 16.61
N ILE A 80 6.62 -2.04 17.50
CA ILE A 80 5.52 -1.76 18.41
C ILE A 80 6.09 -1.63 19.82
N TYR A 81 5.83 -0.50 20.44
CA TYR A 81 6.29 -0.15 21.78
C TYR A 81 5.14 -0.21 22.77
N GLY A 82 5.39 -0.77 23.96
CA GLY A 82 4.49 -0.61 25.10
C GLY A 82 4.65 0.75 25.78
N PRO A 83 3.80 1.06 26.78
CA PRO A 83 3.88 2.32 27.52
C PRO A 83 5.25 2.50 28.19
N GLY A 84 5.70 3.76 28.33
CA GLY A 84 6.94 4.10 29.03
C GLY A 84 8.23 3.93 28.23
N SER A 85 8.16 3.41 27.00
CA SER A 85 9.31 3.33 26.08
C SER A 85 9.51 4.62 25.29
N SER A 86 10.77 4.93 24.94
CA SER A 86 11.08 6.02 24.00
C SER A 86 10.88 5.56 22.56
N ILE A 87 10.01 6.26 21.80
CA ILE A 87 9.70 5.93 20.41
C ILE A 87 10.55 6.81 19.48
N PRO A 88 11.34 6.24 18.54
CA PRO A 88 12.34 7.00 17.78
C PRO A 88 11.81 8.06 16.81
N GLY A 89 10.50 8.07 16.52
CA GLY A 89 9.92 8.97 15.53
C GLY A 89 8.40 9.01 15.58
N PRO A 90 7.75 9.57 14.54
CA PRO A 90 6.30 9.57 14.44
C PRO A 90 5.73 8.16 14.56
N TYR A 91 4.65 8.03 15.34
CA TYR A 91 4.00 6.76 15.58
C TYR A 91 2.49 6.89 15.54
N PHE A 92 1.82 5.76 15.36
CA PHE A 92 0.36 5.65 15.51
C PHE A 92 0.01 4.80 16.72
N VAL A 93 -1.18 5.00 17.27
CA VAL A 93 -1.68 4.24 18.44
C VAL A 93 -2.54 3.08 17.95
N LEU A 94 -2.24 1.87 18.41
CA LEU A 94 -3.07 0.71 18.09
C LEU A 94 -4.43 0.83 18.79
N PRO A 95 -5.54 0.61 18.06
CA PRO A 95 -6.85 0.57 18.68
C PRO A 95 -6.95 -0.67 19.57
N ARG A 96 -7.86 -0.60 20.56
CA ARG A 96 -8.27 -1.79 21.30
C ARG A 96 -8.93 -2.77 20.32
N ILE A 97 -8.45 -4.01 20.30
CA ILE A 97 -9.04 -5.12 19.53
C ILE A 97 -10.10 -5.80 20.38
#